data_AF-A0A3D0V9T8-F1
#
_entry.id   AF-A0A3D0V9T8-F1
#
_cell.length_a   1.000
_cell.length_b   1.000
_cell.length_c   1.000
_cell.angle_alpha   90.00
_cell.angle_beta   90.00
_cell.angle_gamma   90.00
#
_symmetry.space_group_name_H-M   'P 1'
#
loop_
_entity.id
_entity.type
_entity.pdbx_description
1 polymer ?
#
loop_
_entity_poly.entity_id
_entity_poly.type
_entity_poly.pdbx_seq_one_letter_code
_entity_poly.pdbx_strand_id
1 'polypeptide(L)'
;MRAMELHITGDPAADQLLTNDAFALLTGMLLDQQVTMESAFAGPEKIRARIGSIDPAAVATYEPQAFVEVFKERPAVHRFPGSMAGRVQALAETVQHDWDGDATLIWTKGAPDGNEVLRRLQQLPGFGEQKAKIFLALLGKQRGLQAPGWREAAGHYGQAD
;
A
#
# COMPACT_ATOMS: atom_id res chain seq x y z
N MET A 1 -13.60 15.69 -5.81
CA MET A 1 -13.66 14.65 -6.85
C MET A 1 -13.72 13.30 -6.16
N ARG A 2 -14.72 12.47 -6.45
CA ARG A 2 -14.77 11.10 -5.91
C ARG A 2 -13.62 10.32 -6.56
N ALA A 3 -12.74 9.74 -5.74
CA ALA A 3 -11.76 8.78 -6.26
C ALA A 3 -12.51 7.67 -7.00
N MET A 4 -11.99 7.24 -8.15
CA MET A 4 -12.59 6.14 -8.89
C MET A 4 -12.46 4.86 -8.07
N GLU A 5 -13.48 4.01 -8.17
CA GLU A 5 -13.44 2.67 -7.59
C GLU A 5 -12.32 1.87 -8.26
N LEU A 6 -11.47 1.25 -7.44
CA LEU A 6 -10.38 0.40 -7.92
C LEU A 6 -10.94 -0.98 -8.21
N HIS A 7 -10.66 -1.50 -9.40
CA HIS A 7 -10.98 -2.88 -9.79
C HIS A 7 -9.67 -3.63 -10.11
N ILE A 8 -8.87 -3.90 -9.08
CA ILE A 8 -7.52 -4.47 -9.24
C ILE A 8 -7.56 -5.98 -9.06
N THR A 9 -8.36 -6.46 -8.10
CA THR A 9 -8.36 -7.86 -7.68
C THR A 9 -9.46 -8.67 -8.35
N GLY A 10 -10.57 -8.02 -8.74
CA GLY A 10 -11.80 -8.68 -9.17
C GLY A 10 -12.62 -9.25 -8.01
N ASP A 11 -12.16 -9.12 -6.76
CA ASP A 11 -12.90 -9.42 -5.55
C ASP A 11 -13.53 -8.12 -5.00
N PRO A 12 -14.87 -8.02 -4.90
CA PRO A 12 -15.52 -6.77 -4.49
C PRO A 12 -15.11 -6.27 -3.09
N ALA A 13 -14.82 -7.16 -2.15
CA ALA A 13 -14.45 -6.74 -0.79
C ALA A 13 -13.03 -6.17 -0.76
N ALA A 14 -12.09 -6.83 -1.44
CA ALA A 14 -10.73 -6.34 -1.56
C ALA A 14 -10.67 -5.02 -2.35
N ASP A 15 -11.37 -4.95 -3.50
CA ASP A 15 -11.44 -3.75 -4.33
C ASP A 15 -12.06 -2.55 -3.58
N GLN A 16 -13.10 -2.79 -2.78
CA GLN A 16 -13.69 -1.77 -1.91
C GLN A 16 -12.73 -1.33 -0.80
N LEU A 17 -12.01 -2.27 -0.17
CA LEU A 17 -11.00 -1.95 0.86
C LEU A 17 -9.90 -1.07 0.27
N LEU A 18 -9.30 -1.47 -0.85
CA LEU A 18 -8.25 -0.72 -1.55
C LEU A 18 -8.72 0.68 -1.97
N THR A 19 -10.00 0.81 -2.31
CA THR A 19 -10.60 2.09 -2.69
C THR A 19 -10.74 3.04 -1.50
N ASN A 20 -10.94 2.54 -0.28
CA ASN A 20 -11.26 3.37 0.88
C ASN A 20 -10.11 3.53 1.87
N ASP A 21 -9.11 2.65 1.84
CA ASP A 21 -8.03 2.60 2.81
C ASP A 21 -6.66 2.76 2.14
N ALA A 22 -6.01 3.88 2.44
CA ALA A 22 -4.70 4.23 1.91
C ALA A 22 -3.58 3.28 2.35
N PHE A 23 -3.66 2.76 3.58
CA PHE A 23 -2.67 1.83 4.10
C PHE A 23 -2.86 0.43 3.50
N ALA A 24 -4.10 0.00 3.29
CA ALA A 24 -4.39 -1.23 2.53
C ALA A 24 -3.82 -1.14 1.11
N LEU A 25 -3.97 0.00 0.43
CA LEU A 25 -3.43 0.20 -0.90
C LEU A 25 -1.88 0.15 -0.93
N LEU A 26 -1.21 0.77 0.03
CA LEU A 26 0.26 0.64 0.19
C LEU A 26 0.67 -0.80 0.48
N THR A 27 -0.08 -1.50 1.32
CA THR A 27 0.18 -2.91 1.67
C THR A 27 0.04 -3.81 0.45
N GLY A 28 -0.98 -3.61 -0.39
CA GLY A 28 -1.14 -4.33 -1.66
C GLY A 28 0.06 -4.12 -2.58
N MET A 29 0.50 -2.87 -2.75
CA MET A 29 1.70 -2.55 -3.53
C MET A 29 2.97 -3.17 -2.93
N LEU A 30 3.13 -3.16 -1.59
CA LEU A 30 4.26 -3.81 -0.92
C LEU A 30 4.31 -5.31 -1.21
N LEU A 31 3.16 -5.98 -1.16
CA LEU A 31 2.98 -7.41 -1.40
C LEU A 31 3.11 -7.80 -2.87
N ASP A 32 3.07 -6.85 -3.81
CA ASP A 32 3.30 -7.10 -5.24
C ASP A 32 4.78 -7.42 -5.50
N GLN A 33 5.16 -8.63 -5.12
CA GLN A 33 6.50 -9.18 -5.23
C GLN A 33 6.39 -10.63 -5.61
N GLN A 34 6.74 -10.93 -6.87
CA GLN A 34 6.86 -12.32 -7.32
C GLN A 34 5.53 -13.09 -7.23
N VAL A 35 4.39 -12.40 -7.24
CA VAL A 35 3.03 -12.96 -7.33
C VAL A 35 2.27 -12.18 -8.42
N THR A 36 1.04 -12.56 -8.73
CA THR A 36 0.21 -11.72 -9.60
C THR A 36 -0.27 -10.49 -8.85
N MET A 37 -0.52 -9.40 -9.57
CA MET A 37 -1.01 -8.15 -8.99
C MET A 37 -2.33 -8.38 -8.22
N GLU A 38 -3.26 -9.14 -8.78
CA GLU A 38 -4.55 -9.45 -8.16
C GLU A 38 -4.36 -10.16 -6.81
N SER A 39 -3.44 -11.12 -6.76
CA SER A 39 -3.13 -11.87 -5.53
C SER A 39 -2.48 -11.00 -4.46
N ALA A 40 -1.57 -10.12 -4.84
CA ALA A 40 -0.92 -9.16 -3.95
C ALA A 40 -1.92 -8.16 -3.36
N PHE A 41 -2.74 -7.55 -4.22
CA PHE A 41 -3.71 -6.53 -3.83
C PHE A 41 -4.93 -7.13 -3.10
N ALA A 42 -5.17 -8.44 -3.19
CA ALA A 42 -6.12 -9.13 -2.30
C ALA A 42 -5.56 -9.41 -0.89
N GLY A 43 -4.25 -9.27 -0.69
CA GLY A 43 -3.56 -9.52 0.58
C GLY A 43 -4.07 -8.69 1.77
N PRO A 44 -4.25 -7.36 1.65
CA PRO A 44 -4.79 -6.51 2.73
C PRO A 44 -6.13 -6.98 3.27
N GLU A 45 -7.04 -7.42 2.39
CA GLU A 45 -8.36 -7.92 2.80
C GLU A 45 -8.26 -9.23 3.57
N LYS A 46 -7.35 -10.15 3.17
CA LYS A 46 -7.08 -11.36 3.95
C LYS A 46 -6.56 -11.04 5.34
N ILE A 47 -5.67 -10.05 5.47
CA ILE A 47 -5.16 -9.60 6.77
C ILE A 47 -6.34 -9.06 7.61
N ARG A 48 -7.10 -8.11 7.05
CA ARG A 48 -8.26 -7.48 7.70
C ARG A 48 -9.27 -8.52 8.17
N ALA A 49 -9.61 -9.50 7.35
CA ALA A 49 -10.58 -10.54 7.68
C ALA A 49 -10.11 -11.46 8.81
N ARG A 50 -8.79 -11.68 8.96
CA ARG A 50 -8.21 -12.59 9.96
C ARG A 50 -7.95 -11.94 11.31
N ILE A 51 -7.46 -10.69 11.31
CA ILE A 51 -7.15 -9.97 12.56
C ILE A 51 -8.20 -8.92 12.93
N GLY A 52 -9.22 -8.74 12.09
CA GLY A 52 -10.33 -7.79 12.28
C GLY A 52 -10.05 -6.36 11.83
N SER A 53 -8.81 -6.03 11.45
CA SER A 53 -8.41 -4.67 11.07
C SER A 53 -7.23 -4.67 10.09
N ILE A 54 -7.11 -3.60 9.31
CA ILE A 54 -5.89 -3.26 8.56
C ILE A 54 -5.28 -1.94 9.06
N ASP A 55 -5.80 -1.40 10.16
CA ASP A 55 -5.30 -0.17 10.78
C ASP A 55 -3.78 -0.29 11.10
N PRO A 56 -2.96 0.73 10.78
CA PRO A 56 -1.52 0.69 11.01
C PRO A 56 -1.13 0.35 12.46
N ALA A 57 -1.84 0.88 13.47
CA ALA A 57 -1.54 0.59 14.86
C ALA A 57 -1.83 -0.88 15.20
N ALA A 58 -2.95 -1.42 14.71
CA ALA A 58 -3.32 -2.82 14.93
C ALA A 58 -2.31 -3.79 14.28
N VAL A 59 -1.84 -3.47 13.07
CA VAL A 59 -0.85 -4.29 12.36
C VAL A 59 0.54 -4.19 12.99
N ALA A 60 0.97 -2.97 13.34
CA ALA A 60 2.27 -2.70 13.95
C ALA A 60 2.41 -3.37 15.33
N THR A 61 1.34 -3.39 16.13
CA THR A 61 1.38 -3.95 17.50
C THR A 61 0.99 -5.42 17.58
N TYR A 62 0.65 -6.06 16.46
CA TYR A 62 0.35 -7.48 16.43
C TYR A 62 1.59 -8.30 16.80
N GLU A 63 1.43 -9.39 17.56
CA GLU A 63 2.57 -10.23 17.96
C GLU A 63 3.24 -10.82 16.71
N PRO A 64 4.55 -10.60 16.48
CA PRO A 64 5.21 -10.92 15.21
C PRO A 64 5.06 -12.37 14.77
N GLN A 65 5.20 -13.34 15.69
CA GLN A 65 5.10 -14.74 15.34
C GLN A 65 3.66 -15.14 14.99
N ALA A 66 2.67 -14.62 15.71
CA ALA A 66 1.26 -14.79 15.41
C ALA A 66 0.88 -14.13 14.07
N PHE A 67 1.46 -12.98 13.74
CA PHE A 67 1.22 -12.33 12.45
C PHE A 67 1.76 -13.16 11.27
N VAL A 68 2.89 -13.84 11.47
CA VAL A 68 3.39 -14.82 10.50
C VAL A 68 2.40 -15.98 10.32
N GLU A 69 1.76 -16.46 11.37
CA GLU A 69 0.73 -17.50 11.27
C GLU A 69 -0.52 -17.00 10.52
N VAL A 70 -0.94 -15.75 10.72
CA VAL A 70 -1.99 -15.10 9.91
C VAL A 70 -1.65 -15.14 8.43
N PHE A 71 -0.39 -14.90 8.07
CA PHE A 71 0.06 -14.95 6.67
C PHE A 71 0.04 -16.37 6.08
N LYS A 72 0.23 -17.40 6.92
CA LYS A 72 0.27 -18.82 6.51
C LYS A 72 -1.12 -19.43 6.34
N GLU A 73 -2.13 -18.92 7.03
CA GLU A 73 -3.50 -19.44 6.96
C GLU A 73 -3.97 -19.54 5.50
N ARG A 74 -4.52 -20.70 5.12
CA ARG A 74 -4.89 -21.00 3.73
C ARG A 74 -6.27 -20.42 3.37
N PRO A 75 -6.42 -19.79 2.18
CA PRO A 75 -5.38 -19.49 1.20
C PRO A 75 -4.41 -18.42 1.72
N ALA A 76 -3.09 -18.65 1.60
CA ALA A 76 -2.06 -17.79 2.18
C ALA A 76 -2.19 -16.32 1.73
N VAL A 77 -1.77 -15.38 2.59
CA VAL A 77 -1.67 -13.95 2.22
C VAL A 77 -0.61 -13.78 1.13
N HIS A 78 0.54 -14.43 1.30
CA HIS A 78 1.64 -14.39 0.34
C HIS A 78 2.38 -15.73 0.29
N ARG A 79 3.05 -16.03 -0.83
CA ARG A 79 3.91 -17.23 -0.97
C ARG A 79 5.17 -17.21 -0.11
N PHE A 80 5.47 -16.09 0.53
CA PHE A 80 6.63 -15.86 1.41
C PHE A 80 6.14 -15.30 2.75
N PRO A 81 5.41 -16.09 3.55
CA PRO A 81 4.65 -15.57 4.68
C PRO A 81 5.53 -14.90 5.74
N GLY A 82 6.65 -15.52 6.12
CA GLY A 82 7.54 -14.96 7.15
C GLY A 82 8.14 -13.61 6.77
N SER A 83 8.72 -13.49 5.58
CA SER A 83 9.38 -12.25 5.16
C SER A 83 8.40 -11.14 4.79
N MET A 84 7.21 -11.47 4.27
CA MET A 84 6.20 -10.47 3.94
C MET A 84 5.44 -9.98 5.16
N ALA A 85 5.15 -10.84 6.13
CA ALA A 85 4.55 -10.42 7.40
C ALA A 85 5.41 -9.34 8.08
N GLY A 86 6.71 -9.61 8.25
CA GLY A 86 7.62 -8.63 8.86
C GLY A 86 7.75 -7.32 8.08
N ARG A 87 7.69 -7.36 6.74
CA ARG A 87 7.69 -6.14 5.91
C ARG A 87 6.43 -5.32 6.07
N VAL A 88 5.26 -5.98 6.16
CA VAL A 88 3.99 -5.30 6.39
C VAL A 88 3.95 -4.67 7.78
N GLN A 89 4.49 -5.34 8.81
CA GLN A 89 4.63 -4.72 10.15
C GLN A 89 5.57 -3.52 10.13
N ALA A 90 6.75 -3.62 9.49
CA ALA A 90 7.67 -2.49 9.39
C ALA A 90 7.03 -1.29 8.65
N LEU A 91 6.24 -1.55 7.60
CA LEU A 91 5.47 -0.51 6.92
C LEU A 91 4.43 0.11 7.86
N ALA A 92 3.69 -0.71 8.61
CA ALA A 92 2.71 -0.26 9.60
C ALA A 92 3.34 0.62 10.68
N GLU A 93 4.48 0.21 11.23
CA GLU A 93 5.26 0.97 12.21
C GLU A 93 5.69 2.34 11.66
N THR A 94 6.18 2.37 10.41
CA THR A 94 6.59 3.62 9.75
C THR A 94 5.40 4.56 9.58
N VAL A 95 4.24 4.05 9.13
CA VAL A 95 3.02 4.86 8.97
C VAL A 95 2.50 5.34 10.34
N GLN A 96 2.53 4.48 11.35
CA GLN A 96 2.08 4.82 12.69
C GLN A 96 2.95 5.93 13.32
N HIS A 97 4.27 5.82 13.20
CA HIS A 97 5.20 6.71 13.88
C HIS A 97 5.46 8.01 13.09
N ASP A 98 5.73 7.91 11.79
CA ASP A 98 6.17 9.05 10.97
C ASP A 98 4.99 9.81 10.33
N TRP A 99 3.84 9.14 10.21
CA TRP A 99 2.66 9.64 9.52
C TRP A 99 1.39 9.62 10.38
N ASP A 100 1.56 9.63 11.71
CA ASP A 100 0.45 9.78 12.66
C ASP A 100 -0.67 8.71 12.49
N GLY A 101 -0.32 7.53 11.96
CA GLY A 101 -1.28 6.46 11.64
C GLY A 101 -2.10 6.69 10.36
N ASP A 102 -1.89 7.79 9.64
CA ASP A 102 -2.61 8.14 8.42
C ASP A 102 -1.68 8.11 7.19
N ALA A 103 -1.76 7.01 6.43
CA ALA A 103 -1.00 6.85 5.20
C ALA A 103 -1.26 7.95 4.15
N THR A 104 -2.41 8.63 4.17
CA THR A 104 -2.68 9.72 3.22
C THR A 104 -1.76 10.92 3.43
N LEU A 105 -1.22 11.10 4.63
CA LEU A 105 -0.30 12.19 4.95
C LEU A 105 1.01 12.11 4.16
N ILE A 106 1.39 10.92 3.68
CA ILE A 106 2.56 10.73 2.81
C ILE A 106 2.49 11.65 1.58
N TRP A 107 1.31 11.80 0.97
CA TRP A 107 1.12 12.63 -0.23
C TRP A 107 0.31 13.91 -0.03
N THR A 108 -0.21 14.17 1.18
CA THR A 108 -1.00 15.39 1.46
C THR A 108 -0.33 16.35 2.43
N LYS A 109 0.50 15.88 3.38
CA LYS A 109 1.09 16.71 4.44
C LYS A 109 2.03 17.76 3.86
N GLY A 110 1.66 19.02 4.05
CA GLY A 110 2.43 20.18 3.59
C GLY A 110 2.26 20.52 2.10
N ALA A 111 1.22 20.00 1.43
CA ALA A 111 0.98 20.21 -0.01
C ALA A 111 2.22 19.93 -0.89
N PRO A 112 2.76 18.70 -0.84
CA PRO A 112 4.01 18.36 -1.50
C PRO A 112 3.89 18.38 -3.03
N ASP A 113 5.02 18.56 -3.71
CA ASP A 113 5.13 18.29 -5.13
C ASP A 113 5.38 16.79 -5.40
N GLY A 114 5.34 16.39 -6.67
CA GLY A 114 5.52 15.00 -7.09
C GLY A 114 6.86 14.40 -6.68
N ASN A 115 7.93 15.20 -6.66
CA ASN A 115 9.26 14.75 -6.27
C ASN A 115 9.32 14.45 -4.77
N GLU A 116 8.70 15.28 -3.95
CA GLU A 116 8.62 15.08 -2.52
C GLU A 116 7.72 13.87 -2.17
N VAL A 117 6.60 13.69 -2.88
CA VAL A 117 5.80 12.47 -2.73
C VAL A 117 6.62 11.22 -3.10
N LEU A 118 7.34 11.26 -4.22
CA LEU A 118 8.21 10.14 -4.63
C LEU A 118 9.27 9.84 -3.57
N ARG A 119 9.95 10.89 -3.06
CA ARG A 119 10.98 10.77 -2.04
C ARG A 119 10.42 10.11 -0.77
N ARG A 120 9.23 10.52 -0.32
CA ARG A 120 8.57 9.93 0.86
C ARG A 120 8.18 8.47 0.62
N LEU A 121 7.63 8.14 -0.55
CA LEU A 121 7.31 6.76 -0.92
C LEU A 121 8.56 5.87 -0.91
N GLN A 122 9.70 6.35 -1.41
CA GLN A 122 10.97 5.61 -1.41
C GLN A 122 11.55 5.37 -0.01
N GLN A 123 11.13 6.13 1.00
CA GLN A 123 11.55 5.93 2.39
C GLN A 123 10.74 4.85 3.10
N LEU A 124 9.61 4.40 2.52
CA LEU A 124 8.79 3.36 3.11
C LEU A 124 9.50 1.98 3.01
N PRO A 125 9.44 1.15 4.06
CA PRO A 125 9.96 -0.21 4.03
C PRO A 125 9.41 -1.00 2.85
N GLY A 126 10.31 -1.50 1.99
CA GLY A 126 9.97 -2.30 0.82
C GLY A 126 9.61 -1.52 -0.44
N PHE A 127 9.67 -0.19 -0.43
CA PHE A 127 9.44 0.65 -1.61
C PHE A 127 10.75 1.09 -2.26
N GLY A 128 11.25 0.27 -3.18
CA GLY A 128 12.34 0.69 -4.08
C GLY A 128 11.87 1.73 -5.11
N GLU A 129 12.82 2.34 -5.82
CA GLU A 129 12.56 3.43 -6.78
C GLU A 129 11.43 3.11 -7.78
N GLN A 130 11.50 1.94 -8.42
CA GLN A 130 10.51 1.53 -9.40
C GLN A 130 9.11 1.41 -8.80
N LYS A 131 9.00 0.75 -7.64
CA LYS A 131 7.73 0.56 -6.92
C LYS A 131 7.13 1.90 -6.50
N ALA A 132 7.96 2.81 -5.99
CA ALA A 132 7.54 4.15 -5.62
C ALA A 132 7.02 4.96 -6.83
N LYS A 133 7.66 4.86 -8.00
CA LYS A 133 7.20 5.50 -9.24
C LYS A 133 5.87 4.92 -9.75
N ILE A 134 5.71 3.60 -9.72
CA ILE A 134 4.45 2.93 -10.07
C ILE A 134 3.33 3.39 -9.13
N PHE A 135 3.59 3.43 -7.82
CA PHE A 135 2.60 3.87 -6.85
C PHE A 135 2.23 5.35 -7.03
N LEU A 136 3.22 6.23 -7.27
CA LEU A 136 2.96 7.64 -7.59
C LEU A 136 2.08 7.79 -8.84
N ALA A 137 2.34 7.00 -9.88
CA ALA A 137 1.50 6.98 -11.06
C ALA A 137 0.07 6.51 -10.76
N LEU A 138 -0.09 5.46 -9.94
CA LEU A 138 -1.39 4.98 -9.48
C LEU A 138 -2.14 6.09 -8.72
N LEU A 139 -1.47 6.80 -7.82
CA LEU A 139 -2.07 7.91 -7.08
C LEU A 139 -2.57 9.02 -8.02
N GLY A 140 -1.76 9.41 -9.00
CA GLY A 140 -2.13 10.43 -9.98
C GLY A 140 -3.24 10.00 -10.93
N LYS A 141 -3.15 8.79 -11.50
CA LYS A 141 -4.08 8.30 -12.52
C LYS A 141 -5.42 7.83 -11.95
N GLN A 142 -5.42 7.14 -10.81
CA GLN A 142 -6.61 6.46 -10.30
C GLN A 142 -7.14 7.06 -8.99
N ARG A 143 -6.29 7.75 -8.22
CA ARG A 143 -6.66 8.33 -6.91
C ARG A 143 -6.79 9.85 -6.93
N GLY A 144 -6.55 10.49 -8.08
CA GLY A 144 -6.77 11.92 -8.28
C GLY A 144 -5.74 12.82 -7.58
N LEU A 145 -4.53 12.33 -7.31
CA LEU A 145 -3.44 13.15 -6.79
C LEU A 145 -3.14 14.32 -7.74
N GLN A 146 -3.12 15.54 -7.20
CA GLN A 146 -2.88 16.79 -7.95
C GLN A 146 -1.52 17.44 -7.62
N ALA A 147 -0.61 16.70 -6.98
CA ALA A 147 0.71 17.21 -6.62
C ALA A 147 1.47 17.70 -7.87
N PRO A 148 1.92 18.97 -7.94
CA PRO A 148 2.60 19.48 -9.13
C PRO A 148 3.80 18.61 -9.51
N GLY A 149 3.98 18.29 -10.80
CA GLY A 149 5.12 17.51 -11.26
C GLY A 149 5.07 16.00 -10.99
N TRP A 150 3.92 15.45 -10.54
CA TRP A 150 3.83 14.01 -10.23
C TRP A 150 4.07 13.10 -11.44
N ARG A 151 3.71 13.54 -12.65
CA ARG A 151 3.90 12.74 -13.87
C ARG A 151 5.38 12.60 -14.21
N GLU A 152 6.10 13.71 -14.14
CA GLU A 152 7.53 13.80 -14.38
C GLU A 152 8.30 12.98 -13.35
N ALA A 153 7.94 13.10 -12.07
CA ALA A 153 8.52 12.31 -10.98
C ALA A 153 8.27 10.80 -11.17
N ALA A 154 7.08 10.40 -11.63
CA ALA A 154 6.75 9.00 -11.93
C ALA A 154 7.47 8.46 -13.19
N GLY A 155 8.12 9.31 -13.99
CA GLY A 155 8.83 8.92 -15.20
C GLY A 155 7.92 8.28 -16.24
N HIS A 156 8.34 7.17 -16.85
CA HIS A 156 7.56 6.48 -17.87
C HIS A 156 6.15 6.06 -17.38
N TYR A 157 5.99 5.74 -16.09
CA TYR A 157 4.69 5.39 -15.50
C TYR A 157 3.70 6.56 -15.45
N GLY A 158 4.20 7.81 -15.47
CA GLY A 158 3.40 9.03 -15.43
C GLY A 158 2.84 9.47 -16.78
N GLN A 159 3.25 8.83 -17.88
CA GLN A 159 2.77 9.14 -19.23
C GLN A 159 1.26 8.86 -19.35
N ALA A 160 0.57 9.56 -20.26
CA ALA A 160 -0.80 9.25 -20.60
C ALA A 160 -0.86 7.83 -21.21
N ASP A 161 -1.95 7.12 -20.92
CA ASP A 161 -2.22 5.81 -21.53
C ASP A 161 -2.55 5.95 -23.02
#